data_AF-A0A9D7BPX6-F1
#
_entry.id   AF-A0A9D7BPX6-F1
#
_cell.length_a   1.000
_cell.length_b   1.000
_cell.length_c   1.000
_cell.angle_alpha   90.00
_cell.angle_beta   90.00
_cell.angle_gamma   90.00
#
_symmetry.space_group_name_H-M   'P 1'
#
loop_
_entity.id
_entity.type
_entity.pdbx_description
1 polymer ?
#
loop_
_entity_poly.entity_id
_entity_poly.type
_entity_poly.pdbx_seq_one_letter_code
_entity_poly.pdbx_strand_id
1 'polypeptide(L)'
;MLCTTIKTKPELWSEKLVQKVYREESFNITSYIKKFDTESSSNLSCDDIYINPRLNNSEFFIVTERRDFSILYRKRYTVVLQNDNPIDDGSMSVFAKKYNIRYVNTEAKMGRIKEQIEMLRILLDL
;
A
#
# COMPACT_ATOMS: atom_id res chain seq x y z
N MET A 1 7.69 1.19 7.26
CA MET A 1 7.27 2.26 6.33
C MET A 1 7.48 3.60 7.03
N LEU A 2 8.29 4.50 6.47
CA LEU A 2 8.36 5.88 6.96
C LEU A 2 7.29 6.68 6.21
N CYS A 3 6.12 6.85 6.81
CA CYS A 3 5.16 7.86 6.39
C CYS A 3 5.36 9.08 7.29
N THR A 4 5.93 10.16 6.74
CA THR A 4 6.07 11.43 7.44
C THR A 4 4.96 12.35 6.97
N THR A 5 3.84 12.40 7.70
CA THR A 5 2.80 13.39 7.46
C THR A 5 3.25 14.73 8.03
N ILE A 6 3.73 15.63 7.18
CA ILE A 6 4.03 17.01 7.56
C ILE A 6 2.71 17.80 7.42
N LYS A 7 2.00 18.04 8.54
CA LYS A 7 0.96 19.07 8.59
C LYS A 7 1.64 20.40 8.93
N THR A 8 1.81 21.27 7.95
CA THR A 8 2.44 22.59 8.14
C THR A 8 1.46 23.59 8.74
N LYS A 9 1.76 24.09 9.95
CA LYS A 9 1.58 25.49 10.33
C LYS A 9 2.88 25.98 11.00
N PRO A 10 3.58 27.00 10.48
CA PRO A 10 4.98 27.26 10.83
C PRO A 10 5.21 27.94 12.19
N GLU A 11 4.16 28.40 12.88
CA GLU A 11 4.30 29.33 14.01
C GLU A 11 4.41 28.70 15.42
N LEU A 12 4.40 27.37 15.57
CA LEU A 12 4.34 26.71 16.89
C LEU A 12 5.44 25.65 17.04
N TRP A 13 6.70 26.06 17.04
CA TRP A 13 7.83 25.19 17.38
C TRP A 13 8.33 25.52 18.80
N SER A 14 7.74 24.88 19.80
CA SER A 14 8.46 24.62 21.06
C SER A 14 9.14 23.25 20.90
N GLU A 15 10.40 23.13 21.31
CA GLU A 15 11.27 21.95 21.12
C GLU A 15 10.82 20.68 21.88
N LYS A 16 9.56 20.59 22.29
CA LYS A 16 8.98 19.43 22.96
C LYS A 16 7.70 19.02 22.25
N LEU A 17 7.80 18.03 21.35
CA LEU A 17 6.80 17.01 21.00
C LEU A 17 7.07 16.44 19.60
N VAL A 18 8.22 15.78 19.42
CA VAL A 18 8.32 14.73 18.40
C VAL A 18 8.28 13.40 19.14
N GLN A 19 7.08 12.91 19.42
CA GLN A 19 6.93 11.53 19.87
C GLN A 19 7.19 10.63 18.65
N LYS A 20 8.40 10.11 18.56
CA LYS A 20 8.81 9.16 17.52
C LYS A 20 8.14 7.82 17.82
N VAL A 21 6.89 7.65 17.39
CA VAL A 21 6.17 6.39 17.53
C VAL A 21 6.75 5.40 16.53
N TYR A 22 7.69 4.56 16.97
CA TYR A 22 8.09 3.37 16.23
C TYR A 22 6.97 2.34 16.37
N ARG A 23 6.18 2.14 15.30
CA ARG A 23 5.32 0.97 15.17
C ARG A 23 6.12 -0.10 14.44
N GLU A 24 6.35 -1.24 15.09
CA GLU A 24 6.93 -2.45 14.46
C GLU A 24 5.97 -3.10 13.45
N GLU A 25 4.72 -2.63 13.39
CA GLU A 25 3.69 -3.16 12.51
C GLU A 25 4.09 -3.02 11.04
N SER A 26 4.44 -4.16 10.46
CA SER A 26 4.68 -4.30 9.03
C SER A 26 3.32 -4.43 8.36
N PHE A 27 3.04 -3.60 7.34
CA PHE A 27 1.83 -3.78 6.52
C PHE A 27 1.78 -5.20 5.95
N ASN A 28 0.57 -5.75 5.88
CA ASN A 28 0.33 -7.14 5.53
C ASN A 28 -0.96 -7.22 4.71
N ILE A 29 -0.94 -7.97 3.60
CA ILE A 29 -2.08 -8.13 2.70
C ILE A 29 -3.37 -8.58 3.41
N THR A 30 -3.26 -9.26 4.55
CA THR A 30 -4.40 -9.63 5.39
C THR A 30 -5.27 -8.45 5.82
N SER A 31 -4.75 -7.22 5.85
CA SER A 31 -5.54 -6.01 6.12
C SER A 31 -6.51 -5.63 4.99
N TYR A 32 -6.33 -6.21 3.80
CA TYR A 32 -7.17 -6.06 2.61
C TYR A 32 -8.09 -7.28 2.34
N ILE A 33 -7.96 -8.33 3.17
CA ILE A 33 -8.86 -9.49 3.10
C ILE A 33 -10.05 -9.20 4.01
N LYS A 34 -11.28 -9.24 3.45
CA LYS A 34 -12.53 -9.25 4.23
C LYS A 34 -12.48 -10.39 5.25
N LYS A 35 -12.23 -10.06 6.51
CA LYS A 35 -12.57 -10.95 7.64
C LYS A 35 -14.05 -10.71 7.93
N PHE A 36 -14.81 -11.79 8.03
CA PHE A 36 -16.27 -11.78 8.25
C PHE A 36 -16.70 -10.94 9.47
N ASP A 37 -15.80 -10.65 10.42
CA ASP A 37 -16.05 -9.86 11.64
C ASP A 37 -15.14 -8.64 11.83
N THR A 38 -14.41 -8.17 10.80
CA THR A 38 -13.50 -7.01 10.99
C THR A 38 -13.46 -6.09 9.77
N GLU A 39 -14.16 -4.96 9.88
CA GLU A 39 -14.10 -3.86 8.93
C GLU A 39 -12.84 -3.00 9.19
N SER A 40 -11.70 -3.36 8.60
CA SER A 40 -10.63 -2.38 8.41
C SER A 40 -11.01 -1.44 7.27
N SER A 41 -10.70 -0.15 7.38
CA SER A 41 -10.93 0.83 6.30
C SER A 41 -10.31 0.39 4.97
N SER A 42 -9.17 -0.32 5.02
CA SER A 42 -8.48 -0.88 3.87
C SER A 42 -9.28 -1.98 3.14
N ASN A 43 -10.14 -2.74 3.83
CA ASN A 43 -11.03 -3.74 3.21
C ASN A 43 -12.14 -3.10 2.36
N LEU A 44 -12.53 -1.87 2.69
CA LEU A 44 -13.58 -1.11 1.99
C LEU A 44 -13.04 -0.28 0.83
N SER A 45 -11.72 -0.23 0.67
CA SER A 45 -11.01 0.55 -0.34
C SER A 45 -10.38 -0.32 -1.46
N CYS A 46 -10.73 -1.61 -1.51
CA CYS A 46 -10.23 -2.58 -2.49
C CYS A 46 -11.33 -3.00 -3.48
N ASP A 47 -11.01 -3.02 -4.77
CA ASP A 47 -11.90 -3.49 -5.85
C ASP A 47 -11.66 -4.96 -6.19
N ASP A 48 -10.38 -5.34 -6.27
CA ASP A 48 -9.94 -6.66 -6.68
C ASP A 48 -8.63 -7.02 -5.98
N ILE A 49 -8.45 -8.30 -5.69
CA ILE A 49 -7.28 -8.80 -4.97
C ILE A 49 -6.85 -10.15 -5.52
N TYR A 50 -5.57 -10.26 -5.82
CA TYR A 50 -4.94 -11.54 -6.09
C TYR A 50 -3.87 -11.81 -5.04
N ILE A 51 -3.93 -13.02 -4.44
CA ILE A 51 -2.98 -13.46 -3.43
C ILE A 51 -2.22 -14.66 -3.98
N ASN A 52 -0.89 -14.54 -4.00
CA ASN A 52 -0.03 -15.69 -4.25
C ASN A 52 0.39 -16.29 -2.89
N PRO A 53 -0.09 -17.50 -2.53
CA PRO A 53 0.21 -18.12 -1.23
C PRO A 53 1.69 -18.52 -1.07
N ARG A 54 2.50 -18.42 -2.13
CA ARG A 54 3.95 -18.69 -2.10
C ARG A 54 4.78 -17.44 -1.78
N LEU A 55 4.21 -16.25 -1.91
CA LEU A 55 4.86 -15.00 -1.53
C LEU A 55 4.52 -14.70 -0.07
N ASN A 56 5.39 -13.97 0.63
CA ASN A 56 5.06 -13.57 1.98
C ASN A 56 4.11 -12.38 1.96
N ASN A 57 3.21 -12.39 2.93
CA ASN A 57 2.06 -11.50 3.00
C ASN A 57 2.42 -10.01 3.19
N SER A 58 3.68 -9.70 3.50
CA SER A 58 4.21 -8.33 3.54
C SER A 58 4.89 -7.91 2.23
N GLU A 59 4.85 -8.73 1.18
CA GLU A 59 5.29 -8.39 -0.17
C GLU A 59 4.11 -8.37 -1.14
N PHE A 60 3.62 -7.18 -1.47
CA PHE A 60 2.50 -7.02 -2.39
C PHE A 60 2.50 -5.65 -3.06
N PHE A 61 1.68 -5.52 -4.09
CA PHE A 61 1.49 -4.27 -4.81
C PHE A 61 0.12 -3.66 -4.53
N ILE A 62 0.04 -2.34 -4.53
CA ILE A 62 -1.24 -1.61 -4.62
C ILE A 62 -1.19 -0.79 -5.91
N VAL A 63 -2.24 -0.90 -6.74
CA VAL A 63 -2.32 -0.20 -8.02
C VAL A 63 -3.67 0.51 -8.17
N THR A 64 -3.69 1.62 -8.91
CA THR A 64 -4.95 2.32 -9.25
C THR A 64 -5.53 1.92 -10.61
N GLU A 65 -4.72 1.34 -11.49
CA GLU A 65 -5.07 0.98 -12.86
C GLU A 65 -5.27 -0.53 -13.05
N ARG A 66 -6.39 -0.93 -13.68
CA ARG A 66 -6.70 -2.35 -13.96
C ARG A 66 -5.69 -3.00 -14.92
N ARG A 67 -5.05 -2.21 -15.79
CA ARG A 67 -3.97 -2.71 -16.67
C ARG A 67 -2.78 -3.21 -15.84
N ASP A 68 -2.32 -2.43 -14.87
CA ASP A 68 -1.18 -2.77 -14.01
C ASP A 68 -1.51 -3.99 -13.14
N PHE A 69 -2.73 -4.04 -12.59
CA PHE A 69 -3.24 -5.22 -11.87
C PHE A 69 -3.15 -6.47 -12.73
N SER A 70 -3.61 -6.40 -13.99
CA SER A 70 -3.63 -7.53 -14.91
C SER A 70 -2.23 -8.02 -15.30
N ILE A 71 -1.23 -7.13 -15.37
CA ILE A 71 0.17 -7.51 -15.60
C ILE A 71 0.72 -8.24 -14.37
N LEU A 72 0.56 -7.67 -13.18
CA LEU A 72 1.06 -8.25 -11.92
C LEU A 72 0.39 -9.60 -11.58
N TYR A 73 -0.92 -9.71 -11.80
CA TYR A 73 -1.68 -10.96 -11.70
C TYR A 73 -1.08 -12.06 -12.57
N ARG A 74 -0.83 -11.77 -13.87
CA ARG A 74 -0.23 -12.74 -14.80
C ARG A 74 1.18 -13.14 -14.38
N LYS A 75 1.94 -12.23 -13.79
CA LYS A 75 3.27 -12.49 -13.23
C LYS A 75 3.23 -13.13 -11.84
N ARG A 76 2.03 -13.44 -11.33
CA ARG A 76 1.77 -14.13 -10.05
C ARG A 76 2.28 -13.35 -8.82
N TYR A 77 2.29 -12.03 -8.85
CA TYR A 77 2.54 -11.21 -7.65
C TYR A 77 1.26 -10.96 -6.88
N THR A 78 1.33 -10.94 -5.54
CA THR A 78 0.21 -10.49 -4.72
C THR A 78 -0.06 -9.01 -5.01
N VAL A 79 -1.30 -8.68 -5.39
CA VAL A 79 -1.68 -7.34 -5.85
C VAL A 79 -3.09 -6.97 -5.44
N VAL A 80 -3.27 -5.72 -5.08
CA VAL A 80 -4.54 -5.06 -4.71
C VAL A 80 -4.84 -3.98 -5.75
N LEU A 81 -6.06 -3.99 -6.30
CA LEU A 81 -6.60 -2.89 -7.09
C LEU A 81 -7.40 -1.95 -6.18
N GLN A 82 -7.02 -0.68 -6.17
CA GLN A 82 -7.75 0.38 -5.47
C GLN A 82 -9.12 0.60 -6.13
N ASN A 83 -10.20 0.57 -5.34
CA ASN A 83 -11.56 0.81 -5.86
C ASN A 83 -11.81 2.28 -6.23
N ASP A 84 -12.88 2.53 -6.97
CA ASP A 84 -13.20 3.87 -7.49
C ASP A 84 -13.67 4.86 -6.41
N ASN A 85 -14.23 4.36 -5.30
CA ASN A 85 -14.75 5.17 -4.21
C ASN A 85 -14.15 4.73 -2.86
N PRO A 86 -12.84 4.92 -2.64
CA PRO A 86 -12.22 4.46 -1.41
C PRO A 86 -12.58 5.34 -0.23
N ILE A 87 -12.61 4.73 0.95
CA ILE A 87 -12.61 5.47 2.21
C ILE A 87 -11.27 6.17 2.34
N ASP A 88 -11.30 7.47 2.62
CA ASP A 88 -10.09 8.25 2.83
C ASP A 88 -9.40 7.83 4.13
N ASP A 89 -8.37 7.00 3.98
CA ASP A 89 -7.51 6.52 5.05
C ASP A 89 -6.16 7.26 5.10
N GLY A 90 -6.02 8.34 4.31
CA GLY A 90 -4.79 9.12 4.20
C GLY A 90 -3.68 8.45 3.37
N SER A 91 -3.94 7.31 2.73
CA SER A 91 -2.95 6.65 1.86
C SER A 91 -2.79 7.36 0.51
N MET A 92 -1.61 7.21 -0.10
CA MET A 92 -1.31 7.81 -1.40
C MET A 92 -2.14 7.17 -2.52
N SER A 93 -2.52 5.90 -2.41
CA SER A 93 -3.36 5.23 -3.41
C SER A 93 -4.78 5.78 -3.45
N VAL A 94 -5.36 6.13 -2.29
CA VAL A 94 -6.65 6.84 -2.19
C VAL A 94 -6.55 8.21 -2.86
N PHE A 95 -5.53 9.00 -2.52
CA PHE A 95 -5.30 10.30 -3.14
C PHE A 95 -5.17 10.15 -4.67
N ALA A 96 -4.28 9.27 -5.14
CA ALA A 96 -4.05 9.05 -6.55
C ALA A 96 -5.34 8.66 -7.29
N LYS A 97 -6.14 7.77 -6.71
CA LYS A 97 -7.41 7.35 -7.31
C LYS A 97 -8.43 8.49 -7.39
N LYS A 98 -8.57 9.28 -6.32
CA LYS A 98 -9.46 10.46 -6.29
C LYS A 98 -9.14 11.48 -7.39
N TYR A 99 -7.87 11.60 -7.76
CA TYR A 99 -7.40 12.54 -8.78
C TYR A 99 -7.12 11.89 -10.14
N ASN A 100 -7.52 10.63 -10.36
CA ASN A 100 -7.26 9.88 -11.60
C ASN A 100 -5.78 9.86 -12.01
N ILE A 101 -4.89 9.69 -11.02
CA ILE A 101 -3.45 9.57 -11.21
C ILE A 101 -3.10 8.08 -11.21
N ARG A 102 -2.41 7.63 -12.28
CA ARG A 102 -1.81 6.29 -12.32
C ARG A 102 -0.79 6.17 -11.20
N TYR A 103 -0.96 5.18 -10.33
CA TYR A 103 -0.11 4.97 -9.16
C TYR A 103 0.12 3.49 -8.92
N VAL A 104 1.37 3.16 -8.56
CA VAL A 104 1.81 1.83 -8.17
C VAL A 104 2.64 1.96 -6.91
N ASN A 105 2.30 1.18 -5.90
CA ASN A 105 3.05 1.05 -4.66
C ASN A 105 3.60 -0.36 -4.50
N THR A 106 4.81 -0.47 -3.96
CA THR A 106 5.42 -1.73 -3.53
C THR A 106 5.48 -1.77 -2.02
N GLU A 107 4.68 -2.63 -1.40
CA GLU A 107 4.81 -2.96 0.01
C GLU A 107 5.81 -4.09 0.18
N ALA A 108 6.84 -3.88 0.98
CA ALA A 108 7.87 -4.88 1.23
C ALA A 108 8.39 -4.78 2.66
N LYS A 109 8.58 -5.94 3.31
CA LYS A 109 9.16 -5.99 4.66
C LYS A 109 10.62 -5.51 4.64
N MET A 110 10.99 -4.75 5.66
CA MET A 110 12.38 -4.30 5.86
C MET A 110 13.33 -5.50 5.99
N GLY A 111 14.54 -5.39 5.42
CA GLY A 111 15.57 -6.44 5.46
C GLY A 111 15.49 -7.48 4.33
N ARG A 112 14.46 -7.43 3.48
CA ARG A 112 14.28 -8.35 2.34
C ARG A 112 14.75 -7.75 1.03
N ILE A 113 16.04 -7.42 0.98
CA ILE A 113 16.63 -6.64 -0.12
C ILE A 113 16.47 -7.34 -1.48
N LYS A 114 16.63 -8.66 -1.53
CA LYS A 114 16.51 -9.41 -2.78
C LYS A 114 15.11 -9.29 -3.38
N GLU A 115 14.09 -9.53 -2.56
CA GLU A 115 12.69 -9.43 -2.97
C GLU A 115 12.31 -7.99 -3.32
N GLN A 116 12.79 -7.01 -2.55
CA GLN A 116 12.60 -5.58 -2.86
C GLN A 116 13.16 -5.23 -4.25
N ILE A 117 14.38 -5.68 -4.57
CA ILE A 117 14.98 -5.45 -5.88
C ILE A 117 14.16 -6.13 -7.00
N GLU A 118 13.72 -7.37 -6.79
CA GLU A 118 12.88 -8.08 -7.77
C GLU A 118 11.54 -7.37 -7.99
N MET A 119 10.91 -6.86 -6.93
CA MET A 119 9.68 -6.07 -7.01
C MET A 119 9.91 -4.73 -7.74
N LEU A 120 11.03 -4.06 -7.52
CA LEU A 120 11.33 -2.83 -8.25
C LEU A 120 11.60 -3.08 -9.74
N ARG A 121 12.27 -4.19 -10.08
CA ARG A 121 12.51 -4.57 -11.48
C ARG A 121 11.21 -4.81 -12.23
N ILE A 122 10.18 -5.36 -11.57
CA ILE A 122 8.90 -5.61 -12.24
C ILE A 122 8.19 -4.33 -12.66
N LEU A 123 8.46 -3.21 -11.99
CA LEU A 123 7.86 -1.92 -12.33
C LEU A 123 8.33 -1.39 -13.69
N LEU A 124 9.48 -1.86 -14.18
CA LEU A 124 9.98 -1.51 -15.52
C LEU A 124 9.15 -2.17 -16.64
N ASP A 125 8.34 -3.18 -16.31
CA ASP A 125 7.52 -3.93 -17.26
C ASP A 125 6.04 -3.48 -17.30
N LEU A 126 5.65 -2.44 -16.55
CA LEU A 126 4.25 -1.97 -16.41
C LEU A 126 3.85 -0.89 -17.42
#